data_AF-A0A7E4VBH6-F1
#
_entry.id   AF-A0A7E4VBH6-F1
#
_cell.length_a   1.000
_cell.length_b   1.000
_cell.length_c   1.000
_cell.angle_alpha   90.00
_cell.angle_beta   90.00
_cell.angle_gamma   90.00
#
_symmetry.space_group_name_H-M   'P 1'
#
loop_
_entity.id
_entity.type
_entity.pdbx_description
1 polymer ?
#
loop_
_entity_poly.entity_id
_entity_poly.type
_entity_poly.pdbx_seq_one_letter_code
_entity_poly.pdbx_strand_id
1 'polypeptide(L)'
;MAHVLNHCGTHMAAATKRHNAVDWRSNSDLRPDITVIDEKNRTATIIDIAIPFESSKVAMEEARRRKKEKYAGIEQSLKERGFKTFCDAFVIGSLGSYDPANNACIRRLQNPHRYATLMRRLMICDVIRWSRNIYVEHLSGVRQYTDEQQVPTIAPYRRHNHN
;
A
#
# COMPACT_ATOMS: atom_id res chain seq x y z
N MET A 1 -2.59 -4.00 -6.52
CA MET A 1 -2.31 -3.48 -5.16
C MET A 1 -3.54 -3.00 -4.39
N ALA A 2 -4.25 -1.94 -4.81
CA ALA A 2 -5.46 -1.48 -4.10
C ALA A 2 -6.55 -2.58 -3.99
N HIS A 3 -6.71 -3.40 -5.03
CA HIS A 3 -7.63 -4.54 -5.02
C HIS A 3 -7.19 -5.67 -4.07
N VAL A 4 -5.87 -5.91 -3.92
CA VAL A 4 -5.34 -6.90 -2.97
C VAL A 4 -5.76 -6.48 -1.58
N LEU A 5 -5.50 -5.23 -1.20
CA LEU A 5 -5.92 -4.65 0.08
C LEU A 5 -7.45 -4.75 0.31
N ASN A 6 -8.27 -4.61 -0.74
CA ASN A 6 -9.74 -4.74 -0.66
C ASN A 6 -10.23 -6.19 -0.53
N HIS A 7 -9.52 -7.18 -1.10
CA HIS A 7 -9.89 -8.59 -1.01
C HIS A 7 -9.40 -9.27 0.28
N CYS A 8 -8.56 -8.57 1.06
CA CYS A 8 -8.05 -8.99 2.36
C CYS A 8 -9.08 -8.81 3.51
N GLY A 9 -10.25 -9.44 3.40
CA GLY A 9 -11.18 -9.68 4.52
C GLY A 9 -12.11 -8.52 4.93
N THR A 10 -13.23 -8.89 5.55
CA THR A 10 -14.35 -8.05 6.02
C THR A 10 -13.93 -6.90 6.96
N HIS A 11 -12.72 -6.95 7.53
CA HIS A 11 -12.15 -5.90 8.38
C HIS A 11 -11.41 -4.78 7.61
N MET A 12 -10.94 -5.03 6.39
CA MET A 12 -10.33 -4.01 5.52
C MET A 12 -11.36 -3.18 4.75
N ALA A 13 -12.58 -3.69 4.56
CA ALA A 13 -13.69 -2.96 3.93
C ALA A 13 -14.04 -1.65 4.67
N ALA A 14 -13.74 -1.59 5.98
CA ALA A 14 -13.88 -0.37 6.79
C ALA A 14 -12.79 0.69 6.50
N ALA A 15 -11.65 0.32 5.93
CA ALA A 15 -10.63 1.26 5.45
C ALA A 15 -11.01 1.84 4.08
N THR A 16 -11.58 1.01 3.20
CA THR A 16 -11.98 1.40 1.83
C THR A 16 -13.19 2.33 1.81
N LYS A 17 -14.15 2.16 2.73
CA LYS A 17 -15.28 3.10 2.89
C LYS A 17 -14.87 4.51 3.35
N ARG A 18 -13.60 4.74 3.69
CA ARG A 18 -13.06 6.07 4.03
C ARG A 18 -12.28 6.75 2.89
N HIS A 19 -12.18 6.12 1.71
CA HIS A 19 -11.42 6.72 0.59
C HIS A 19 -12.10 7.99 0.02
N ASN A 20 -13.40 8.17 0.24
CA ASN A 20 -14.18 9.26 -0.38
C ASN A 20 -14.75 10.30 0.61
N ALA A 21 -14.51 10.17 1.92
CA ALA A 21 -15.18 11.00 2.93
C ALA A 21 -14.22 11.83 3.81
N VAL A 22 -12.91 11.74 3.61
CA VAL A 22 -11.96 12.59 4.35
C VAL A 22 -11.72 13.86 3.55
N ASP A 23 -12.47 14.88 3.94
CA ASP A 23 -12.36 16.26 3.52
C ASP A 23 -10.93 16.77 3.70
N TRP A 24 -10.22 16.90 2.58
CA TRP A 24 -8.79 17.20 2.44
C TRP A 24 -8.44 18.66 2.75
N ARG A 25 -9.19 19.36 3.63
CA ARG A 25 -9.14 20.81 3.94
C ARG A 25 -7.83 21.34 4.54
N SER A 26 -6.69 20.88 4.07
CA SER A 26 -5.37 21.49 4.23
C SER A 26 -4.70 21.59 2.85
N ASN A 27 -5.15 22.58 2.07
CA ASN A 27 -4.44 23.41 1.08
C ASN A 27 -3.19 22.82 0.35
N SER A 28 -3.17 21.54 0.04
CA SER A 28 -2.08 20.88 -0.69
C SER A 28 -2.67 19.83 -1.60
N ASP A 29 -2.27 19.82 -2.88
CA ASP A 29 -2.70 18.83 -3.90
C ASP A 29 -2.15 17.41 -3.65
N LEU A 30 -1.74 17.14 -2.41
CA LEU A 30 -1.11 15.90 -2.00
C LEU A 30 -2.19 14.87 -1.65
N ARG A 31 -2.13 13.71 -2.30
CA ARG A 31 -3.05 12.58 -2.08
C ARG A 31 -2.24 11.31 -1.83
N PRO A 32 -2.01 10.92 -0.56
CA PRO A 32 -1.42 9.64 -0.22
C PRO A 32 -2.35 8.47 -0.61
N ASP A 33 -1.78 7.32 -0.95
CA ASP A 33 -2.53 6.12 -1.36
C ASP A 33 -3.46 5.56 -0.26
N ILE A 34 -3.06 5.65 1.00
CA ILE A 34 -3.84 5.17 2.15
C ILE A 34 -3.81 6.23 3.23
N THR A 35 -4.98 6.75 3.57
CA THR A 35 -5.17 7.65 4.70
C THR A 35 -6.29 7.13 5.59
N VAL A 36 -6.01 6.96 6.89
CA VAL A 36 -6.99 6.54 7.90
C VAL A 36 -6.97 7.55 9.03
N ILE A 37 -8.06 8.30 9.18
CA ILE A 37 -8.27 9.21 10.31
C ILE A 37 -9.30 8.58 11.26
N ASP A 38 -8.91 8.46 12.52
CA ASP A 38 -9.77 8.08 13.62
C ASP A 38 -9.97 9.31 14.51
N GLU A 39 -11.10 9.99 14.32
CA GLU A 39 -11.43 11.20 15.06
C GLU A 39 -11.68 10.93 16.54
N LYS A 40 -12.26 9.77 16.87
CA LYS A 40 -12.60 9.39 18.25
C LYS A 40 -11.34 9.20 19.08
N ASN A 41 -10.37 8.45 18.56
CA ASN A 41 -9.11 8.19 19.24
C ASN A 41 -8.03 9.23 18.91
N ARG A 42 -8.35 10.27 18.14
CA ARG A 42 -7.42 11.30 17.66
C ARG A 42 -6.16 10.70 17.05
N THR A 43 -6.30 9.70 16.17
CA THR A 43 -5.14 9.14 15.45
C THR A 43 -5.28 9.33 13.94
N ALA A 44 -4.15 9.50 13.27
CA ALA A 44 -4.09 9.57 11.81
C ALA A 44 -2.97 8.66 11.30
N THR A 45 -3.25 7.92 10.22
CA THR A 45 -2.30 7.06 9.52
C THR A 45 -2.26 7.47 8.07
N ILE A 46 -1.05 7.79 7.59
CA ILE A 46 -0.75 8.18 6.22
C ILE A 46 0.29 7.18 5.72
N ILE A 47 -0.07 6.44 4.68
CA ILE A 47 0.80 5.46 4.04
C ILE A 47 0.75 5.68 2.54
N ASP A 48 1.91 5.82 1.92
CA ASP A 48 2.02 5.92 0.45
C ASP A 48 2.84 4.77 -0.10
N ILE A 49 2.49 4.29 -1.29
CA ILE A 49 3.18 3.18 -1.95
C ILE A 49 4.37 3.76 -2.74
N ALA A 50 5.50 3.05 -2.67
CA ALA A 50 6.66 3.32 -3.50
C ALA A 50 7.16 2.04 -4.16
N ILE A 51 7.39 2.12 -5.48
CA ILE A 51 7.94 1.03 -6.28
C ILE A 51 9.26 1.49 -6.91
N PRO A 52 10.36 1.57 -6.14
CA PRO A 52 11.65 1.93 -6.70
C PRO A 52 12.24 0.80 -7.54
N PHE A 53 13.14 1.16 -8.45
CA PHE A 53 14.05 0.18 -9.03
C PHE A 53 15.00 -0.34 -7.95
N GLU A 54 15.02 -1.65 -7.73
CA GLU A 54 15.67 -2.29 -6.58
C GLU A 54 17.19 -2.51 -6.75
N SER A 55 17.91 -1.47 -7.17
CA SER A 55 19.36 -1.54 -7.38
C SER A 55 20.17 -1.79 -6.09
N SER A 56 19.64 -1.41 -4.93
CA SER A 56 20.25 -1.64 -3.61
C SER A 56 19.27 -1.40 -2.46
N LYS A 57 19.66 -1.80 -1.24
CA LYS A 57 18.95 -1.45 0.00
C LYS A 57 18.82 0.06 0.19
N VAL A 58 19.86 0.82 -0.16
CA VAL A 58 19.88 2.29 -0.06
C VAL A 58 18.80 2.92 -0.94
N ALA A 59 18.59 2.40 -2.15
CA ALA A 59 17.54 2.89 -3.05
C ALA A 59 16.13 2.72 -2.44
N MET A 60 15.90 1.61 -1.71
CA MET A 60 14.63 1.38 -1.02
C MET A 60 14.43 2.32 0.17
N GLU A 61 15.47 2.51 0.99
CA GLU A 61 15.46 3.42 2.13
C GLU A 61 15.25 4.88 1.69
N GLU A 62 15.91 5.30 0.61
CA GLU A 62 15.71 6.61 0.01
C GLU A 62 14.29 6.79 -0.53
N ALA A 63 13.73 5.80 -1.21
CA ALA A 63 12.36 5.86 -1.71
C ALA A 63 11.35 6.06 -0.56
N ARG A 64 11.54 5.35 0.56
CA ARG A 64 10.77 5.56 1.79
C ARG A 64 10.94 6.98 2.32
N ARG A 65 12.18 7.44 2.47
CA ARG A 65 12.50 8.77 3.02
C ARG A 65 11.85 9.88 2.20
N ARG A 66 11.97 9.83 0.87
CA ARG A 66 11.37 10.84 -0.04
C ARG A 66 9.86 10.95 0.14
N LYS A 67 9.16 9.82 0.33
CA LYS A 67 7.71 9.83 0.58
C LYS A 67 7.38 10.41 1.95
N LYS A 68 8.14 10.07 3.00
CA LYS A 68 7.95 10.66 4.34
C LYS A 68 8.16 12.17 4.33
N GLU A 69 9.20 12.65 3.64
CA GLU A 69 9.46 14.09 3.47
C GLU A 69 8.34 14.78 2.70
N LYS A 70 7.87 14.18 1.60
CA LYS A 70 6.75 14.70 0.78
C LYS A 70 5.50 14.95 1.61
N TYR A 71 5.16 14.07 2.55
CA TYR A 71 3.95 14.16 3.37
C TYR A 71 4.19 14.73 4.77
N ALA A 72 5.39 15.21 5.07
CA ALA A 72 5.72 15.78 6.39
C ALA A 72 4.84 16.98 6.74
N GLY A 73 4.47 17.82 5.75
CA GLY A 73 3.57 18.95 5.96
C GLY A 73 2.16 18.53 6.41
N ILE A 74 1.59 17.49 5.78
CA ILE A 74 0.28 16.93 6.18
C ILE A 74 0.38 16.31 7.57
N GLU A 75 1.45 15.56 7.84
CA GLU A 75 1.69 14.98 9.14
C GLU A 75 1.76 16.06 10.24
N GLN A 76 2.50 17.13 9.99
CA GLN A 76 2.67 18.24 10.92
C GLN A 76 1.34 18.97 11.19
N SER A 77 0.57 19.27 10.15
CA SER A 77 -0.76 19.90 10.30
C SER A 77 -1.71 19.05 11.15
N LEU A 78 -1.67 17.72 11.01
CA LEU A 78 -2.47 16.82 11.85
C LEU A 78 -1.97 16.77 13.29
N LYS A 79 -0.65 16.79 13.52
CA LYS A 79 -0.08 16.90 14.87
C LYS A 79 -0.50 18.19 15.57
N GLU A 80 -0.46 19.32 14.88
CA GLU A 80 -0.88 20.64 15.39
C GLU A 80 -2.36 20.66 15.76
N ARG A 81 -3.18 19.92 15.01
CA ARG A 81 -4.59 19.70 15.36
C ARG A 81 -4.76 18.75 16.55
N GLY A 82 -3.71 18.15 17.09
CA GLY A 82 -3.75 17.25 18.24
C GLY A 82 -4.03 15.78 17.88
N PHE A 83 -3.69 15.35 16.67
CA PHE A 83 -3.72 13.93 16.31
C PHE A 83 -2.37 13.26 16.59
N LYS A 84 -2.42 12.01 17.06
CA LYS A 84 -1.27 11.10 17.02
C LYS A 84 -1.12 10.54 15.61
N THR A 85 -0.06 10.94 14.92
CA THR A 85 0.16 10.58 13.52
C THR A 85 1.09 9.38 13.35
N PHE A 86 0.90 8.65 12.25
CA PHE A 86 1.85 7.68 11.70
C PHE A 86 1.97 7.99 10.20
N CYS A 87 3.15 8.42 9.76
CA CYS A 87 3.44 8.71 8.37
C CYS A 87 4.61 7.84 7.90
N ASP A 88 4.36 6.96 6.92
CA ASP A 88 5.37 6.05 6.40
C ASP A 88 5.08 5.65 4.94
N ALA A 89 6.00 4.93 4.32
CA ALA A 89 5.81 4.39 2.98
C ALA A 89 5.72 2.87 2.98
N PHE A 90 4.98 2.31 2.03
CA PHE A 90 5.00 0.89 1.72
C PHE A 90 5.89 0.67 0.48
N VAL A 91 7.07 0.07 0.67
CA VAL A 91 8.09 -0.03 -0.37
C VAL A 91 8.23 -1.47 -0.87
N ILE A 92 7.95 -1.70 -2.16
CA ILE A 92 8.24 -2.97 -2.84
C ILE A 92 9.08 -2.66 -4.07
N GLY A 93 10.22 -3.33 -4.23
CA GLY A 93 11.05 -3.18 -5.40
C GLY A 93 10.39 -3.73 -6.66
N SER A 94 10.69 -3.13 -7.81
CA SER A 94 10.06 -3.49 -9.09
C SER A 94 10.34 -4.93 -9.56
N LEU A 95 11.35 -5.62 -9.02
CA LEU A 95 11.66 -7.03 -9.32
C LEU A 95 11.23 -7.98 -8.19
N GLY A 96 10.61 -7.45 -7.13
CA GLY A 96 9.97 -8.22 -6.06
C GLY A 96 10.62 -8.11 -4.68
N SER A 97 11.65 -7.26 -4.51
CA SER A 97 12.27 -7.02 -3.21
C SER A 97 11.27 -6.43 -2.21
N TYR A 98 11.29 -6.91 -0.96
CA TYR A 98 10.38 -6.45 0.09
C TYR A 98 11.15 -5.71 1.19
N ASP A 99 10.76 -4.48 1.48
CA ASP A 99 11.33 -3.72 2.59
C ASP A 99 10.82 -4.25 3.95
N PRO A 100 11.70 -4.74 4.86
CA PRO A 100 11.29 -5.17 6.20
C PRO A 100 10.56 -4.11 7.02
N ALA A 101 10.80 -2.81 6.77
CA ALA A 101 10.15 -1.71 7.46
C ALA A 101 8.63 -1.63 7.17
N ASN A 102 8.15 -2.23 6.07
CA ASN A 102 6.72 -2.36 5.76
C ASN A 102 5.94 -3.08 6.86
N ASN A 103 6.60 -3.91 7.68
CA ASN A 103 5.94 -4.60 8.78
C ASN A 103 5.33 -3.63 9.81
N ALA A 104 5.87 -2.41 9.95
CA ALA A 104 5.26 -1.36 10.77
C ALA A 104 3.90 -0.90 10.21
N CYS A 105 3.83 -0.69 8.89
CA CYS A 105 2.60 -0.34 8.18
C CYS A 105 1.53 -1.43 8.33
N ILE A 106 1.90 -2.71 8.15
CA ILE A 106 0.97 -3.84 8.27
C ILE A 106 0.40 -3.94 9.69
N ARG A 107 1.24 -3.80 10.72
CA ARG A 107 0.78 -3.79 12.12
C ARG A 107 -0.18 -2.64 12.38
N ARG A 108 0.08 -1.46 11.83
CA ARG A 108 -0.77 -0.28 12.01
C ARG A 108 -2.15 -0.43 11.37
N LEU A 109 -2.22 -1.15 10.24
CA LEU A 109 -3.47 -1.45 9.53
C LEU A 109 -4.25 -2.64 10.14
N GLN A 110 -3.84 -3.13 11.32
CA GLN A 110 -4.54 -4.17 12.10
C GLN A 110 -4.82 -5.47 11.31
N ASN A 111 -3.89 -5.85 10.42
CA ASN A 111 -4.02 -7.10 9.68
C ASN A 111 -3.58 -8.29 10.57
N PRO A 112 -4.42 -9.34 10.76
CA PRO A 112 -3.99 -10.52 11.51
C PRO A 112 -2.69 -11.12 10.94
N HIS A 113 -1.75 -11.45 11.81
CA HIS A 113 -0.38 -11.84 11.46
C HIS A 113 -0.31 -13.00 10.42
N ARG A 114 -1.30 -13.90 10.44
CA ARG A 114 -1.40 -15.02 9.48
C ARG A 114 -1.69 -14.55 8.05
N TYR A 115 -2.38 -13.44 7.90
CA TYR A 115 -2.78 -12.90 6.61
C TYR A 115 -1.70 -11.97 6.02
N ALA A 116 -0.86 -11.35 6.86
CA ALA A 116 0.26 -10.52 6.42
C ALA A 116 1.22 -11.23 5.45
N THR A 117 1.52 -12.52 5.68
CA THR A 117 2.38 -13.31 4.79
C THR A 117 1.77 -13.53 3.42
N LEU A 118 0.47 -13.85 3.36
CA LEU A 118 -0.25 -14.01 2.10
C LEU A 118 -0.34 -12.67 1.36
N MET A 119 -0.72 -11.60 2.07
CA MET A 119 -0.80 -10.25 1.51
C MET A 119 0.53 -9.83 0.90
N ARG A 120 1.66 -10.06 1.60
CA ARG A 120 3.00 -9.80 1.08
C ARG A 120 3.25 -10.53 -0.24
N ARG A 121 2.97 -11.84 -0.30
CA ARG A 121 3.16 -12.63 -1.52
C ARG A 121 2.32 -12.11 -2.68
N LEU A 122 1.05 -11.81 -2.44
CA LEU A 122 0.14 -11.28 -3.46
C LEU A 122 0.61 -9.94 -3.99
N MET A 123 1.02 -9.02 -3.11
CA MET A 123 1.52 -7.71 -3.53
C MET A 123 2.81 -7.82 -4.36
N ILE A 124 3.74 -8.69 -3.97
CA ILE A 124 4.98 -8.92 -4.73
C ILE A 124 4.67 -9.51 -6.12
N CYS A 125 3.80 -10.53 -6.18
CA CYS A 125 3.39 -11.12 -7.45
C CYS A 125 2.72 -10.10 -8.37
N ASP A 126 1.88 -9.22 -7.81
CA ASP A 126 1.27 -8.11 -8.55
C ASP A 126 2.31 -7.15 -9.11
N VAL A 127 3.27 -6.71 -8.29
CA VAL A 127 4.31 -5.77 -8.73
C VAL A 127 5.11 -6.37 -9.89
N ILE A 128 5.57 -7.62 -9.76
CA ILE A 128 6.33 -8.31 -10.81
C ILE A 128 5.48 -8.43 -12.09
N ARG A 129 4.19 -8.79 -11.97
CA ARG A 129 3.28 -8.89 -13.12
C ARG A 129 3.16 -7.55 -13.84
N TRP A 130 2.95 -6.47 -13.10
CA TRP A 130 2.85 -5.12 -13.67
C TRP A 130 4.17 -4.67 -14.31
N SER A 131 5.31 -4.88 -13.64
CA SER A 131 6.64 -4.59 -14.21
C SER A 131 6.86 -5.33 -15.54
N ARG A 132 6.54 -6.62 -15.60
CA ARG A 132 6.64 -7.44 -16.83
C ARG A 132 5.72 -6.91 -17.92
N ASN A 133 4.48 -6.55 -17.59
CA ASN A 133 3.53 -6.03 -18.58
C ASN A 133 3.98 -4.70 -19.16
N ILE A 134 4.45 -3.78 -18.32
CA ILE A 134 4.99 -2.48 -18.78
C ILE A 134 6.20 -2.69 -19.69
N TYR A 135 7.13 -3.58 -19.32
CA TYR A 135 8.32 -3.87 -20.12
C TYR A 135 7.99 -4.51 -21.48
N VAL A 136 7.09 -5.51 -21.50
CA VAL A 136 6.71 -6.19 -22.74
C VAL A 136 5.91 -5.25 -23.66
N GLU A 137 5.04 -4.41 -23.11
CA GLU A 137 4.33 -3.38 -23.88
C GLU A 137 5.32 -2.39 -24.50
N HIS A 138 6.32 -1.95 -23.74
CA HIS A 138 7.38 -1.08 -24.24
C HIS A 138 8.17 -1.71 -25.41
N LEU A 139 8.50 -3.00 -25.32
CA LEU A 139 9.23 -3.71 -26.37
C LEU A 139 8.40 -4.02 -27.62
N SER A 140 7.15 -4.42 -27.43
CA SER A 140 6.29 -4.92 -28.51
C SER A 140 5.39 -3.85 -29.13
N GLY A 141 5.18 -2.72 -28.44
CA GLY A 141 4.15 -1.74 -28.76
C GLY A 141 2.72 -2.23 -28.52
N VAL A 142 2.54 -3.47 -28.00
CA VAL A 142 1.23 -4.10 -27.81
C VAL A 142 0.83 -4.04 -26.34
N ARG A 143 -0.34 -3.44 -26.08
CA ARG A 143 -0.94 -3.33 -24.74
C ARG A 143 -1.05 -4.69 -24.06
N GLN A 144 -0.45 -4.83 -22.88
CA GLN A 144 -0.40 -6.13 -22.15
C GLN A 144 -1.49 -6.31 -21.09
N TYR A 145 -2.38 -5.33 -20.92
CA TYR A 145 -3.45 -5.36 -19.93
C TYR A 145 -4.68 -4.58 -20.41
N THR A 146 -5.86 -5.15 -20.20
CA THR A 146 -7.16 -4.50 -20.43
C THR A 146 -7.70 -3.95 -19.12
N ASP A 147 -8.54 -2.91 -19.15
CA ASP A 147 -9.11 -2.29 -17.94
C ASP A 147 -9.93 -3.30 -17.09
N GLU A 148 -10.40 -4.39 -17.69
CA GLU A 148 -11.13 -5.48 -17.04
C GLU A 148 -10.26 -6.47 -16.25
N GLN A 149 -8.94 -6.51 -16.47
CA GLN A 149 -8.03 -7.46 -15.79
C GLN A 149 -7.70 -7.08 -14.33
N GLN A 150 -8.48 -6.21 -13.69
CA GLN A 150 -8.18 -5.74 -12.34
C GLN A 150 -8.47 -6.73 -11.20
N VAL A 151 -9.02 -7.92 -11.44
CA VAL A 151 -9.28 -8.86 -10.34
C VAL A 151 -8.94 -10.30 -10.72
N PRO A 152 -7.80 -10.86 -10.28
CA PRO A 152 -7.71 -12.30 -10.19
C PRO A 152 -8.72 -12.77 -9.14
N THR A 153 -9.73 -13.53 -9.55
CA THR A 153 -10.55 -14.33 -8.62
C THR A 153 -9.63 -15.33 -7.96
N ILE A 154 -9.11 -15.01 -6.78
CA ILE A 154 -8.31 -15.95 -6.01
C ILE A 154 -9.28 -17.02 -5.51
N ALA A 155 -9.16 -18.24 -6.03
CA ALA A 155 -9.91 -19.39 -5.54
C ALA A 155 -9.75 -19.50 -4.01
N PRO A 156 -10.82 -19.82 -3.26
CA PRO A 156 -10.77 -19.87 -1.80
C PRO A 156 -9.65 -20.82 -1.35
N TYR A 157 -8.84 -20.36 -0.40
CA TYR A 157 -7.79 -21.15 0.23
C TYR A 157 -8.40 -22.42 0.82
N ARG A 158 -8.20 -23.56 0.15
CA ARG A 158 -8.67 -24.88 0.60
C ARG A 158 -7.82 -25.27 1.80
N ARG A 159 -8.40 -25.28 3.01
CA ARG A 159 -7.74 -25.85 4.18
C ARG A 159 -7.48 -27.34 3.90
N HIS A 160 -6.21 -27.71 3.75
CA HIS A 160 -5.83 -29.11 3.89
C HIS A 160 -5.85 -29.44 5.39
N ASN A 161 -6.97 -30.02 5.84
CA ASN A 161 -7.01 -30.72 7.11
C ASN A 161 -6.02 -31.89 7.00
N HIS A 162 -4.93 -31.84 7.76
CA HIS A 162 -4.17 -33.03 8.07
C HIS A 162 -4.88 -33.71 9.25
N ASN A 163 -5.32 -34.94 9.03
CA ASN A 163 -5.72 -35.88 10.07
C ASN A 163 -4.55 -36.16 11.01
#